data_AF-A0A5N5ISB4-F1
#
_entry.id   AF-A0A5N5ISB4-F1
#
_cell.length_a   1.000
_cell.length_b   1.000
_cell.length_c   1.000
_cell.angle_alpha   90.00
_cell.angle_beta   90.00
_cell.angle_gamma   90.00
#
_symmetry.space_group_name_H-M   'P 1'
#
loop_
_entity.id
_entity.type
_entity.pdbx_description
1 polymer ?
#
loop_
_entity_poly.entity_id
_entity_poly.type
_entity_poly.pdbx_seq_one_letter_code
_entity_poly.pdbx_strand_id
1 'polypeptide(L)'
;MKKNVMAVCFLVLLSNCVERKKQDEEQKEATEEQTDTIKDEENTRALAVAHAENYFKATGTEPFWGLKIYGDKVELTTMEGDTIIVPHTEPIRVQDANIKMYRAQTEATAMDVIISQKECTNAMSGEVSPYSVTISYKKTGEEETHALEGCGSYVTDYRLNDIWVLEEMMSQKVSKEDFNGKDVPYMEIYTEDNRFSGFSGCNRMTGSLFYEKDLLRFAQIASTQMACPKMDRESEFLKALQSSTNYKVENNRLYLSNGSEENLLIFKKID
;
A
#
# COMPACT_ATOMS: atom_id res chain seq x y z
N MET A 1 -88.75 21.95 -13.23
CA MET A 1 -89.63 21.44 -14.31
C MET A 1 -88.76 20.94 -15.45
N LYS A 2 -88.89 19.64 -15.80
CA LYS A 2 -88.59 18.98 -17.11
C LYS A 2 -87.14 19.12 -17.65
N LYS A 3 -86.43 18.10 -18.14
CA LYS A 3 -86.70 16.70 -18.55
C LYS A 3 -85.34 16.01 -18.77
N ASN A 4 -85.24 14.72 -18.46
CA ASN A 4 -84.24 13.79 -19.02
C ASN A 4 -84.58 13.45 -20.48
N VAL A 5 -83.58 12.98 -21.27
CA VAL A 5 -83.59 12.03 -22.42
C VAL A 5 -82.25 12.26 -23.17
N MET A 6 -81.24 11.38 -23.09
CA MET A 6 -81.00 10.11 -23.80
C MET A 6 -80.79 10.26 -25.33
N ALA A 7 -79.55 10.05 -25.81
CA ALA A 7 -79.26 9.52 -27.14
C ALA A 7 -77.79 9.06 -27.26
N VAL A 8 -77.62 7.83 -27.77
CA VAL A 8 -76.39 7.11 -28.10
C VAL A 8 -76.11 7.29 -29.60
N CYS A 9 -74.84 7.48 -30.01
CA CYS A 9 -74.19 6.73 -31.10
C CYS A 9 -72.82 7.28 -31.53
N PHE A 10 -71.86 6.35 -31.58
CA PHE A 10 -70.65 6.23 -32.42
C PHE A 10 -70.43 7.26 -33.55
N LEU A 11 -69.21 7.81 -33.62
CA LEU A 11 -68.28 7.52 -34.73
C LEU A 11 -66.85 7.99 -34.39
N VAL A 12 -65.88 7.11 -34.63
CA VAL A 12 -64.44 7.28 -34.45
C VAL A 12 -63.84 7.84 -35.75
N LEU A 13 -62.93 8.82 -35.68
CA LEU A 13 -61.52 8.75 -36.15
C LEU A 13 -60.86 10.12 -36.43
N LEU A 14 -59.69 10.26 -35.78
CA LEU A 14 -58.44 10.89 -36.21
C LEU A 14 -58.31 12.42 -36.28
N SER A 15 -57.55 12.97 -35.32
CA SER A 15 -56.34 13.76 -35.63
C SER A 15 -55.50 14.08 -34.39
N ASN A 16 -54.26 13.59 -34.42
CA ASN A 16 -53.00 14.13 -33.87
C ASN A 16 -52.73 14.29 -32.35
N CYS A 17 -51.81 13.42 -31.93
CA CYS A 17 -50.65 13.58 -31.04
C CYS A 17 -50.32 14.99 -30.52
N VAL A 18 -49.98 15.07 -29.23
CA VAL A 18 -48.66 15.41 -28.65
C VAL A 18 -48.77 15.21 -27.12
N GLU A 19 -47.64 14.92 -26.46
CA GLU A 19 -47.46 14.72 -25.00
C GLU A 19 -47.79 13.34 -24.39
N ARG A 20 -46.95 12.34 -24.72
CA ARG A 20 -46.62 11.23 -23.81
C ARG A 20 -45.24 10.69 -24.19
N LYS A 21 -44.17 11.34 -23.71
CA LYS A 21 -42.80 10.81 -23.88
C LYS A 21 -41.79 11.28 -22.82
N LYS A 22 -42.23 11.77 -21.66
CA LYS A 22 -41.32 12.37 -20.66
C LYS A 22 -41.39 11.80 -19.25
N GLN A 23 -42.11 10.69 -19.02
CA GLN A 23 -42.27 10.12 -17.67
C GLN A 23 -41.66 8.72 -17.49
N ASP A 24 -41.14 8.08 -18.54
CA ASP A 24 -40.53 6.74 -18.42
C ASP A 24 -38.98 6.77 -18.34
N GLU A 25 -38.34 7.94 -18.51
CA GLU A 25 -36.87 8.10 -18.40
C GLU A 25 -36.41 8.45 -16.98
N GLU A 26 -37.16 9.27 -16.23
CA GLU A 26 -36.78 9.70 -14.86
C GLU A 26 -36.79 8.56 -13.82
N GLN A 27 -37.46 7.43 -14.08
CA GLN A 27 -37.51 6.31 -13.14
C GLN A 27 -36.39 5.27 -13.35
N LYS A 28 -35.63 5.37 -14.46
CA LYS A 28 -34.41 4.58 -14.67
C LYS A 28 -33.17 5.22 -14.03
N GLU A 29 -33.04 6.54 -14.11
CA GLU A 29 -31.89 7.27 -13.53
C GLU A 29 -31.83 7.20 -12.00
N ALA A 30 -32.97 7.29 -11.31
CA ALA A 30 -32.99 7.23 -9.84
C ALA A 30 -32.65 5.84 -9.25
N THR A 31 -32.77 4.78 -10.05
CA THR A 31 -32.39 3.42 -9.63
C THR A 31 -30.90 3.14 -9.92
N GLU A 32 -30.31 3.77 -10.93
CA GLU A 32 -28.87 3.66 -11.23
C GLU A 32 -28.00 4.42 -10.20
N GLU A 33 -28.40 5.63 -9.75
CA GLU A 33 -27.63 6.40 -8.75
C GLU A 33 -27.59 5.76 -7.34
N GLN A 34 -28.63 5.04 -6.93
CA GLN A 34 -28.63 4.30 -5.65
C GLN A 34 -27.90 2.95 -5.73
N THR A 35 -27.68 2.42 -6.93
CA THR A 35 -26.94 1.16 -7.10
C THR A 35 -25.42 1.41 -7.18
N ASP A 36 -24.99 2.60 -7.62
CA ASP A 36 -23.56 2.98 -7.63
C ASP A 36 -23.03 3.33 -6.23
N THR A 37 -23.82 4.00 -5.39
CA THR A 37 -23.36 4.38 -4.03
C THR A 37 -23.20 3.19 -3.08
N ILE A 38 -24.04 2.15 -3.20
CA ILE A 38 -23.90 0.91 -2.40
C ILE A 38 -22.75 0.04 -2.93
N LYS A 39 -22.52 0.02 -4.24
CA LYS A 39 -21.38 -0.68 -4.85
C LYS A 39 -20.05 0.00 -4.52
N ASP A 40 -20.01 1.32 -4.44
CA ASP A 40 -18.79 2.05 -4.07
C ASP A 40 -18.44 1.85 -2.59
N GLU A 41 -19.41 1.81 -1.67
CA GLU A 41 -19.15 1.50 -0.26
C GLU A 41 -18.79 0.03 -0.03
N GLU A 42 -19.45 -0.92 -0.69
CA GLU A 42 -19.06 -2.34 -0.64
C GLU A 42 -17.73 -2.61 -1.35
N ASN A 43 -17.41 -1.91 -2.44
CA ASN A 43 -16.13 -2.02 -3.14
C ASN A 43 -15.00 -1.35 -2.37
N THR A 44 -15.25 -0.21 -1.71
CA THR A 44 -14.27 0.43 -0.81
C THR A 44 -14.03 -0.44 0.44
N ARG A 45 -15.08 -1.08 0.97
CA ARG A 45 -14.97 -2.02 2.08
C ARG A 45 -14.35 -3.34 1.64
N ALA A 46 -14.61 -3.82 0.42
CA ALA A 46 -13.99 -5.02 -0.15
C ALA A 46 -12.54 -4.79 -0.57
N LEU A 47 -12.16 -3.59 -1.04
CA LEU A 47 -10.78 -3.16 -1.27
C LEU A 47 -10.03 -2.99 0.06
N ALA A 48 -10.68 -2.44 1.09
CA ALA A 48 -10.11 -2.38 2.45
C ALA A 48 -9.96 -3.78 3.07
N VAL A 49 -10.86 -4.73 2.76
CA VAL A 49 -10.80 -6.12 3.20
C VAL A 49 -9.83 -6.97 2.37
N ALA A 50 -9.56 -6.60 1.12
CA ALA A 50 -8.63 -7.31 0.22
C ALA A 50 -7.16 -6.89 0.37
N HIS A 51 -6.86 -5.79 1.08
CA HIS A 51 -5.50 -5.30 1.33
C HIS A 51 -5.08 -5.35 2.80
N ALA A 52 -5.69 -6.25 3.59
CA ALA A 52 -5.14 -6.61 4.90
C ALA A 52 -3.92 -7.52 4.71
N GLU A 53 -2.87 -6.99 4.10
CA GLU A 53 -1.58 -7.67 4.02
C GLU A 53 -0.70 -7.20 5.19
N ASN A 54 0.00 -8.17 5.78
CA ASN A 54 0.87 -7.90 6.91
C ASN A 54 2.13 -7.19 6.39
N TYR A 55 2.47 -6.05 6.98
CA TYR A 55 3.70 -5.34 6.62
C TYR A 55 4.91 -5.82 7.43
N PHE A 56 4.69 -6.65 8.46
CA PHE A 56 5.74 -7.21 9.29
C PHE A 56 5.37 -8.62 9.75
N LYS A 57 6.36 -9.52 9.71
CA LYS A 57 6.24 -10.90 10.18
C LYS A 57 7.39 -11.24 11.13
N ALA A 58 7.12 -12.06 12.13
CA ALA A 58 8.16 -12.59 13.02
C ALA A 58 7.82 -13.99 13.52
N THR A 59 8.85 -14.72 13.92
CA THR A 59 8.75 -16.08 14.46
C THR A 59 9.77 -16.31 15.56
N GLY A 60 9.43 -17.16 16.53
CA GLY A 60 10.39 -17.70 17.49
C GLY A 60 10.24 -19.21 17.65
N THR A 61 11.25 -19.85 18.24
CA THR A 61 11.39 -21.30 18.30
C THR A 61 11.27 -21.87 19.71
N GLU A 62 11.44 -21.07 20.75
CA GLU A 62 11.39 -21.51 22.14
C GLU A 62 10.60 -20.52 23.02
N PRO A 63 9.28 -20.74 23.23
CA PRO A 63 8.43 -21.70 22.52
C PRO A 63 8.18 -21.29 21.06
N PHE A 64 7.55 -22.17 20.27
CA PHE A 64 7.15 -21.80 18.90
C PHE A 64 6.06 -20.74 18.90
N TRP A 65 6.22 -19.70 18.09
CA TRP A 65 5.21 -18.69 17.88
C TRP A 65 5.37 -17.99 16.53
N GLY A 66 4.29 -17.37 16.05
CA GLY A 66 4.29 -16.52 14.86
C GLY A 66 3.56 -15.20 15.13
N LEU A 67 4.06 -14.11 14.57
CA LEU A 67 3.47 -12.78 14.66
C LEU A 67 3.29 -12.21 13.25
N LYS A 68 2.13 -11.60 13.01
CA LYS A 68 1.86 -10.77 11.82
C LYS A 68 1.28 -9.43 12.25
N ILE A 69 1.81 -8.35 11.68
CA ILE A 69 1.29 -7.00 11.93
C ILE A 69 0.71 -6.44 10.64
N TYR A 70 -0.55 -6.01 10.72
CA TYR A 70 -1.35 -5.43 9.64
C TYR A 70 -1.60 -3.95 9.92
N GLY A 71 -2.18 -3.24 8.94
CA GLY A 71 -2.54 -1.82 9.11
C GLY A 71 -3.57 -1.55 10.21
N ASP A 72 -4.40 -2.55 10.54
CA ASP A 72 -5.55 -2.45 11.46
C ASP A 72 -5.46 -3.38 12.67
N LYS A 73 -4.65 -4.44 12.62
CA LYS A 73 -4.54 -5.45 13.69
C LYS A 73 -3.13 -6.05 13.84
N VAL A 74 -2.90 -6.71 14.96
CA VAL A 74 -1.76 -7.57 15.24
C VAL A 74 -2.28 -8.96 15.57
N GLU A 75 -1.70 -10.00 14.95
CA GLU A 75 -2.03 -11.40 15.18
C GLU A 75 -0.83 -12.15 15.74
N LEU A 76 -0.98 -12.73 16.94
CA LEU A 76 0.00 -13.60 17.58
C LEU A 76 -0.56 -15.03 17.64
N THR A 77 0.13 -15.98 17.00
CA THR A 77 -0.16 -17.40 17.09
C THR A 77 0.85 -18.07 18.02
N THR A 78 0.38 -18.75 19.07
CA THR A 78 1.22 -19.46 20.04
C THR A 78 1.33 -20.95 19.71
N MET A 79 2.26 -21.65 20.37
CA MET A 79 2.46 -23.10 20.22
C MET A 79 1.22 -23.94 20.57
N GLU A 80 0.34 -23.41 21.42
CA GLU A 80 -0.90 -24.07 21.85
C GLU A 80 -1.99 -24.04 20.77
N GLY A 81 -1.76 -23.32 19.66
CA GLY A 81 -2.73 -23.10 18.60
C GLY A 81 -3.66 -21.91 18.84
N ASP A 82 -3.54 -21.25 20.00
CA ASP A 82 -4.24 -20.02 20.31
C ASP A 82 -3.77 -18.89 19.39
N THR A 83 -4.73 -18.12 18.87
CA THR A 83 -4.46 -16.88 18.15
C THR A 83 -5.02 -15.70 18.92
N ILE A 84 -4.13 -14.82 19.37
CA ILE A 84 -4.45 -13.58 20.08
C ILE A 84 -4.46 -12.45 19.04
N ILE A 85 -5.59 -11.75 18.94
CA ILE A 85 -5.76 -10.62 18.03
C ILE A 85 -5.96 -9.35 18.85
N VAL A 86 -5.16 -8.32 18.56
CA VAL A 86 -5.27 -7.01 19.19
C VAL A 86 -5.28 -5.91 18.12
N PRO A 87 -5.92 -4.75 18.37
CA PRO A 87 -5.92 -3.65 17.41
C PRO A 87 -4.50 -3.13 17.17
N HIS A 88 -4.19 -2.71 15.94
CA HIS A 88 -2.94 -2.02 15.63
C HIS A 88 -2.95 -0.63 16.27
N THR A 89 -1.80 -0.22 16.81
CA THR A 89 -1.57 1.13 17.33
C THR A 89 -0.35 1.74 16.67
N GLU A 90 -0.31 3.06 16.53
CA GLU A 90 0.91 3.74 16.07
C GLU A 90 2.10 3.45 17.00
N PRO A 91 3.27 3.10 16.45
CA PRO A 91 4.40 2.70 17.28
C PRO A 91 5.01 3.89 18.01
N ILE A 92 5.31 3.69 19.29
CA ILE A 92 6.13 4.60 20.06
C ILE A 92 7.57 4.42 19.59
N ARG A 93 8.17 5.51 19.08
CA ARG A 93 9.57 5.56 18.66
C ARG A 93 10.42 6.04 19.84
N VAL A 94 11.38 5.23 20.27
CA VAL A 94 12.32 5.61 21.33
C VAL A 94 13.43 6.47 20.72
N GLN A 95 13.82 7.54 21.41
CA GLN A 95 14.75 8.58 20.89
C GLN A 95 16.15 8.05 20.55
N ASP A 96 16.51 6.86 21.03
CA ASP A 96 17.78 6.19 20.73
C ASP A 96 17.56 4.96 19.82
N ALA A 97 17.98 5.12 18.56
CA ALA A 97 18.35 4.13 17.54
C ALA A 97 17.44 2.88 17.35
N ASN A 98 16.51 2.98 16.40
CA ASN A 98 15.92 1.84 15.66
C ASN A 98 15.03 0.86 16.44
N ILE A 99 14.36 1.31 17.51
CA ILE A 99 13.37 0.52 18.25
C ILE A 99 11.96 1.09 18.01
N LYS A 100 11.00 0.21 17.70
CA LYS A 100 9.57 0.50 17.60
C LYS A 100 8.80 -0.33 18.61
N MET A 101 7.98 0.32 19.43
CA MET A 101 7.14 -0.33 20.42
C MET A 101 5.66 -0.16 20.06
N TYR A 102 4.94 -1.26 19.91
CA TYR A 102 3.50 -1.31 19.75
C TYR A 102 2.88 -1.73 21.07
N ARG A 103 1.83 -1.04 21.51
CA ARG A 103 1.13 -1.34 22.76
C ARG A 103 -0.35 -1.39 22.50
N ALA A 104 -0.93 -2.56 22.67
CA ALA A 104 -2.35 -2.78 22.49
C ALA A 104 -2.98 -3.31 23.79
N GLN A 105 -4.18 -2.84 24.09
CA GLN A 105 -4.96 -3.25 25.25
C GLN A 105 -6.40 -3.52 24.81
N THR A 106 -6.90 -4.71 25.12
CA THR A 106 -8.31 -5.09 24.96
C THR A 106 -8.88 -5.51 26.32
N GLU A 107 -10.17 -5.83 26.38
CA GLU A 107 -10.80 -6.41 27.57
C GLU A 107 -10.20 -7.77 27.93
N ALA A 108 -9.65 -8.50 26.95
CA ALA A 108 -9.16 -9.85 27.11
C ALA A 108 -7.63 -9.94 27.24
N THR A 109 -6.86 -8.97 26.72
CA THR A 109 -5.40 -9.07 26.66
C THR A 109 -4.70 -7.71 26.64
N ALA A 110 -3.61 -7.59 27.39
CA ALA A 110 -2.60 -6.55 27.24
C ALA A 110 -1.43 -7.12 26.44
N MET A 111 -0.93 -6.41 25.42
CA MET A 111 0.19 -6.85 24.59
C MET A 111 1.13 -5.69 24.25
N ASP A 112 2.42 -5.91 24.49
CA ASP A 112 3.52 -5.06 24.05
C ASP A 112 4.37 -5.83 23.02
N VAL A 113 4.63 -5.23 21.87
CA VAL A 113 5.54 -5.76 20.83
C VAL A 113 6.67 -4.77 20.63
N ILE A 114 7.91 -5.22 20.83
CA ILE A 114 9.13 -4.43 20.63
C ILE A 114 9.86 -4.99 19.41
N ILE A 115 10.04 -4.17 18.39
CA ILE A 115 10.82 -4.48 17.20
C ILE A 115 12.09 -3.64 17.24
N SER A 116 13.26 -4.29 17.25
CA SER A 116 14.56 -3.63 17.23
C SER A 116 15.31 -4.00 15.95
N GLN A 117 15.84 -3.00 15.24
CA GLN A 117 16.69 -3.21 14.06
C GLN A 117 18.07 -3.72 14.51
N LYS A 118 18.10 -5.01 14.82
CA LYS A 118 19.26 -5.76 15.26
C LYS A 118 19.18 -7.12 14.59
N GLU A 119 20.27 -7.51 13.93
CA GLU A 119 20.36 -8.82 13.30
C GLU A 119 20.06 -9.94 14.31
N CYS A 120 19.21 -10.87 13.87
CA CYS A 120 18.71 -11.98 14.64
C CYS A 120 18.85 -13.25 13.81
N THR A 121 19.50 -14.27 14.37
CA THR A 121 19.66 -15.57 13.72
C THR A 121 18.68 -16.56 14.32
N ASN A 122 17.84 -17.16 13.49
CA ASN A 122 16.92 -18.21 13.92
C ASN A 122 17.71 -19.45 14.35
N ALA A 123 17.56 -19.88 15.60
CA ALA A 123 18.31 -20.99 16.18
C ALA A 123 18.08 -22.34 15.47
N MET A 124 16.93 -22.52 14.82
CA MET A 124 16.56 -23.75 14.13
C MET A 124 16.95 -23.77 12.65
N SER A 125 16.69 -22.70 11.91
CA SER A 125 16.96 -22.65 10.45
C SER A 125 18.34 -22.07 10.11
N GLY A 126 18.97 -21.32 11.03
CA GLY A 126 20.16 -20.52 10.76
C GLY A 126 19.88 -19.27 9.90
N GLU A 127 18.63 -18.99 9.57
CA GLU A 127 18.24 -17.82 8.78
C GLU A 127 18.50 -16.53 9.57
N VAL A 128 19.11 -15.56 8.89
CA VAL A 128 19.40 -14.23 9.46
C VAL A 128 18.28 -13.27 9.07
N SER A 129 17.67 -12.65 10.06
CA SER A 129 16.68 -11.59 9.91
C SER A 129 17.24 -10.25 10.39
N PRO A 130 16.84 -9.12 9.78
CA PRO A 130 17.36 -7.80 10.16
C PRO A 130 16.80 -7.24 11.47
N TYR A 131 15.74 -7.87 12.04
CA TYR A 131 15.11 -7.41 13.28
C TYR A 131 15.01 -8.53 14.31
N SER A 132 15.23 -8.15 15.57
CA SER A 132 14.88 -8.92 16.75
C SER A 132 13.54 -8.43 17.31
N VAL A 133 12.72 -9.35 17.79
CA VAL A 133 11.37 -9.08 18.28
C VAL A 133 11.19 -9.64 19.69
N THR A 134 10.64 -8.82 20.57
CA THR A 134 10.20 -9.22 21.92
C THR A 134 8.71 -8.95 22.04
N ILE A 135 7.96 -9.94 22.51
CA ILE A 135 6.52 -9.83 22.73
C ILE A 135 6.25 -10.11 24.20
N SER A 136 5.55 -9.21 24.87
CA SER A 136 5.05 -9.41 26.23
C SER A 136 3.54 -9.35 26.20
N TYR A 137 2.85 -10.38 26.68
CA TYR A 137 1.39 -10.36 26.75
C TYR A 137 0.85 -10.95 28.05
N LYS A 138 -0.32 -10.47 28.45
CA LYS A 138 -1.03 -10.90 29.66
C LYS A 138 -2.52 -11.03 29.37
N LYS A 139 -3.07 -12.24 29.50
CA LYS A 139 -4.51 -12.48 29.37
C LYS A 139 -5.24 -12.05 30.64
N THR A 140 -6.47 -11.55 30.50
CA THR A 140 -7.30 -11.14 31.65
C THR A 140 -7.61 -12.35 32.53
N GLY A 141 -7.28 -12.23 33.83
CA GLY A 141 -7.45 -13.32 34.79
C GLY A 141 -6.20 -14.17 35.02
N GLU A 142 -5.14 -13.99 34.23
CA GLU A 142 -3.82 -14.56 34.51
C GLU A 142 -3.00 -13.60 35.38
N GLU A 143 -2.19 -14.14 36.29
CA GLU A 143 -1.25 -13.33 37.08
C GLU A 143 0.08 -13.14 36.34
N GLU A 144 0.52 -14.15 35.62
CA GLU A 144 1.80 -14.20 34.91
C GLU A 144 1.75 -13.40 33.60
N THR A 145 2.90 -12.81 33.25
CA THR A 145 3.13 -12.18 31.95
C THR A 145 3.97 -13.13 31.13
N HIS A 146 3.49 -13.47 29.94
CA HIS A 146 4.23 -14.28 28.98
C HIS A 146 5.19 -13.38 28.21
N ALA A 147 6.43 -13.82 28.04
CA ALA A 147 7.45 -13.13 27.25
C ALA A 147 8.00 -14.08 26.19
N LEU A 148 8.07 -13.59 24.96
CA LEU A 148 8.52 -14.33 23.78
C LEU A 148 9.60 -13.54 23.06
N GLU A 149 10.63 -14.23 22.59
CA GLU A 149 11.71 -13.66 21.79
C GLU A 149 11.84 -14.38 20.45
N GLY A 150 12.26 -13.65 19.42
CA GLY A 150 12.39 -14.20 18.07
C GLY A 150 12.89 -13.19 17.05
N CYS A 151 12.81 -13.60 15.79
CA CYS A 151 13.35 -12.85 14.66
C CYS A 151 12.23 -12.41 13.72
N GLY A 152 12.37 -11.25 13.08
CA GLY A 152 11.36 -10.72 12.17
C GLY A 152 11.91 -9.88 11.03
N SER A 153 11.04 -9.63 10.05
CA SER A 153 11.33 -8.82 8.87
C SER A 153 10.09 -8.08 8.41
N TYR A 154 10.31 -6.90 7.82
CA TYR A 154 9.25 -6.22 7.10
C TYR A 154 8.99 -6.94 5.78
N VAL A 155 7.71 -6.99 5.41
CA VAL A 155 7.24 -7.49 4.13
C VAL A 155 7.03 -6.29 3.23
N THR A 156 7.83 -6.20 2.18
CA THR A 156 7.77 -5.10 1.22
C THR A 156 6.44 -5.08 0.50
N ASP A 157 5.88 -3.88 0.34
CA ASP A 157 4.61 -3.65 -0.34
C ASP A 157 4.65 -4.22 -1.76
N TYR A 158 3.88 -5.29 -2.00
CA TYR A 158 3.85 -6.01 -3.28
C TYR A 158 3.45 -5.09 -4.44
N ARG A 159 2.73 -3.98 -4.17
CA ARG A 159 2.34 -3.02 -5.21
C ARG A 159 3.54 -2.33 -5.84
N LEU A 160 4.70 -2.37 -5.19
CA LEU A 160 5.96 -1.90 -5.75
C LEU A 160 6.54 -2.85 -6.80
N ASN A 161 6.16 -4.13 -6.80
CA ASN A 161 6.75 -5.16 -7.68
C ASN A 161 6.28 -4.99 -9.13
N ASP A 162 6.95 -4.11 -9.86
CA ASP A 162 6.64 -3.79 -11.26
C ASP A 162 7.78 -3.06 -11.96
N ILE A 163 7.54 -2.72 -13.23
CA ILE A 163 8.34 -1.79 -14.02
C ILE A 163 7.76 -0.37 -13.91
N TRP A 164 8.60 0.53 -13.43
CA TRP A 164 8.30 1.93 -13.16
C TRP A 164 9.10 2.83 -14.08
N VAL A 165 8.42 3.60 -14.93
CA VAL A 165 9.04 4.56 -15.87
C VAL A 165 8.89 5.98 -15.35
N LEU A 166 9.98 6.74 -15.31
CA LEU A 166 9.98 8.10 -14.78
C LEU A 166 9.07 9.01 -15.62
N GLU A 167 8.14 9.68 -14.94
CA GLU A 167 7.21 10.64 -15.53
C GLU A 167 7.57 12.08 -15.11
N GLU A 168 7.92 12.27 -13.83
CA GLU A 168 8.29 13.59 -13.28
C GLU A 168 9.51 13.51 -12.35
N MET A 169 10.34 14.54 -12.37
CA MET A 169 11.48 14.73 -11.49
C MET A 169 11.47 16.17 -10.97
N MET A 170 11.53 16.34 -9.64
CA MET A 170 11.47 17.65 -8.97
C MET A 170 10.27 18.49 -9.44
N SER A 171 9.09 17.87 -9.49
CA SER A 171 7.82 18.47 -9.99
C SER A 171 7.85 18.97 -11.45
N GLN A 172 8.79 18.48 -12.28
CA GLN A 172 8.85 18.78 -13.70
C GLN A 172 8.69 17.49 -14.51
N LYS A 173 7.83 17.53 -15.54
CA LYS A 173 7.74 16.43 -16.51
C LYS A 173 9.06 16.25 -17.24
N VAL A 174 9.45 15.00 -17.41
CA VAL A 174 10.66 14.64 -18.13
C VAL A 174 10.34 14.00 -19.48
N SER A 175 11.31 14.05 -20.37
CA SER A 175 11.23 13.48 -21.72
C SER A 175 12.52 12.75 -22.08
N LYS A 176 12.49 11.97 -23.18
CA LYS A 176 13.70 11.26 -23.65
C LYS A 176 14.79 12.26 -24.02
N GLU A 177 14.42 13.43 -24.50
CA GLU A 177 15.32 14.52 -24.87
C GLU A 177 16.17 14.97 -23.68
N ASP A 178 15.62 14.95 -22.45
CA ASP A 178 16.37 15.26 -21.22
C ASP A 178 17.48 14.24 -20.94
N PHE A 179 17.34 13.02 -21.45
CA PHE A 179 18.22 11.87 -21.20
C PHE A 179 18.85 11.32 -22.49
N ASN A 180 19.48 12.20 -23.27
CA ASN A 180 20.23 11.85 -24.49
C ASN A 180 19.40 11.24 -25.64
N GLY A 181 18.06 11.36 -25.60
CA GLY A 181 17.15 10.91 -26.66
C GLY A 181 16.93 9.40 -26.73
N LYS A 182 17.55 8.61 -25.84
CA LYS A 182 17.45 7.15 -25.85
C LYS A 182 16.17 6.68 -25.17
N ASP A 183 16.06 6.97 -23.87
CA ASP A 183 14.87 6.71 -23.09
C ASP A 183 14.87 7.56 -21.81
N VAL A 184 13.70 7.66 -21.17
CA VAL A 184 13.62 8.17 -19.79
C VAL A 184 14.10 7.10 -18.79
N PRO A 185 14.57 7.50 -17.60
CA PRO A 185 14.90 6.55 -16.54
C PRO A 185 13.73 5.62 -16.22
N TYR A 186 14.05 4.37 -15.94
CA TYR A 186 13.07 3.38 -15.50
C TYR A 186 13.73 2.40 -14.54
N MET A 187 12.93 1.73 -13.71
CA MET A 187 13.38 0.68 -12.83
C MET A 187 12.36 -0.45 -12.74
N GLU A 188 12.85 -1.67 -12.60
CA GLU A 188 12.09 -2.83 -12.18
C GLU A 188 12.41 -3.10 -10.71
N ILE A 189 11.37 -3.21 -9.89
CA ILE A 189 11.47 -3.48 -8.46
C ILE A 189 11.07 -4.94 -8.21
N TYR A 190 11.90 -5.66 -7.46
CA TYR A 190 11.64 -7.04 -7.05
C TYR A 190 11.47 -7.07 -5.53
N THR A 191 10.23 -7.19 -5.06
CA THR A 191 9.90 -7.06 -3.62
C THR A 191 10.30 -8.27 -2.81
N GLU A 192 10.36 -9.46 -3.42
CA GLU A 192 10.81 -10.69 -2.77
C GLU A 192 12.30 -10.63 -2.37
N ASP A 193 13.12 -10.02 -3.24
CA ASP A 193 14.57 -9.91 -3.06
C ASP A 193 15.01 -8.58 -2.45
N ASN A 194 14.08 -7.63 -2.24
CA ASN A 194 14.39 -6.25 -1.85
C ASN A 194 15.49 -5.62 -2.71
N ARG A 195 15.34 -5.71 -4.03
CA ARG A 195 16.29 -5.15 -4.99
C ARG A 195 15.57 -4.44 -6.13
N PHE A 196 16.32 -3.62 -6.84
CA PHE A 196 15.85 -3.01 -8.08
C PHE A 196 16.97 -2.98 -9.12
N SER A 197 16.57 -2.93 -10.39
CA SER A 197 17.49 -2.72 -11.50
C SER A 197 16.84 -1.84 -12.56
N GLY A 198 17.62 -1.18 -13.41
CA GLY A 198 17.03 -0.29 -14.39
C GLY A 198 18.02 0.52 -15.20
N PHE A 199 17.52 1.63 -15.72
CA PHE A 199 18.24 2.57 -16.57
C PHE A 199 18.13 3.98 -16.00
N SER A 200 19.26 4.69 -15.89
CA SER A 200 19.36 6.02 -15.28
C SER A 200 19.39 7.18 -16.28
N GLY A 201 19.16 6.89 -17.57
CA GLY A 201 19.22 7.86 -18.66
C GLY A 201 20.48 7.77 -19.53
N CYS A 202 21.59 7.28 -19.00
CA CYS A 202 22.79 6.92 -19.79
C CYS A 202 23.28 5.52 -19.42
N ASN A 203 23.28 5.17 -18.14
CA ASN A 203 23.82 3.94 -17.61
C ASN A 203 22.74 2.98 -17.12
N ARG A 204 23.14 1.72 -16.94
CA ARG A 204 22.33 0.75 -16.19
C ARG A 204 22.60 0.94 -14.71
N MET A 205 21.56 0.82 -13.90
CA MET A 205 21.65 0.88 -12.45
C MET A 205 21.12 -0.38 -11.80
N THR A 206 21.62 -0.68 -10.60
CA THR A 206 21.13 -1.72 -9.70
C THR A 206 21.26 -1.25 -8.26
N GLY A 207 20.42 -1.72 -7.36
CA GLY A 207 20.60 -1.45 -5.94
C GLY A 207 19.67 -2.31 -5.07
N SER A 208 19.70 -2.05 -3.77
CA SER A 208 18.83 -2.67 -2.78
C SER A 208 17.74 -1.72 -2.30
N LEU A 209 16.67 -2.30 -1.78
CA LEU A 209 15.55 -1.60 -1.17
C LEU A 209 15.61 -1.81 0.34
N PHE A 210 15.52 -0.72 1.09
CA PHE A 210 15.21 -0.79 2.50
C PHE A 210 13.76 -0.34 2.68
N TYR A 211 12.94 -1.25 3.19
CA TYR A 211 11.52 -1.05 3.40
C TYR A 211 11.15 -1.21 4.88
N GLU A 212 10.34 -0.27 5.37
CA GLU A 212 9.52 -0.42 6.57
C GLU A 212 8.14 0.17 6.27
N LYS A 213 7.19 0.06 7.21
CA LYS A 213 5.87 0.71 7.08
C LYS A 213 6.04 2.20 6.72
N ASP A 214 5.50 2.60 5.57
CA ASP A 214 5.51 3.95 4.99
C ASP A 214 6.91 4.54 4.65
N LEU A 215 7.96 3.72 4.72
CA LEU A 215 9.34 4.12 4.47
C LEU A 215 9.93 3.25 3.36
N LEU A 216 10.42 3.91 2.31
CA LEU A 216 11.13 3.25 1.21
C LEU A 216 12.41 4.03 0.94
N ARG A 217 13.55 3.34 0.97
CA ARG A 217 14.86 3.90 0.63
C ARG A 217 15.55 3.03 -0.41
N PHE A 218 16.13 3.70 -1.40
CA PHE A 218 16.98 3.07 -2.40
C PHE A 218 18.43 3.13 -1.93
N ALA A 219 19.03 1.97 -1.68
CA ALA A 219 20.34 1.83 -1.09
C ALA A 219 21.32 1.11 -2.04
N GLN A 220 22.61 1.27 -1.77
CA GLN A 220 23.68 0.56 -2.48
C GLN A 220 23.59 0.69 -4.01
N ILE A 221 23.21 1.87 -4.50
CA ILE A 221 23.00 2.11 -5.92
C ILE A 221 24.35 2.05 -6.64
N ALA A 222 24.49 1.08 -7.53
CA ALA A 222 25.61 0.93 -8.44
C ALA A 222 25.17 1.25 -9.87
N SER A 223 26.04 1.91 -10.64
CA SER A 223 25.79 2.29 -12.03
C SER A 223 27.01 1.96 -12.91
N THR A 224 26.78 1.65 -14.19
CA THR A 224 27.86 1.53 -15.18
C THR A 224 28.50 2.89 -15.47
N GLN A 225 29.66 2.90 -16.16
CA GLN A 225 30.40 4.14 -16.47
C GLN A 225 30.54 4.40 -17.98
N MET A 226 29.41 4.45 -18.70
CA MET A 226 29.35 4.96 -20.06
C MET A 226 29.32 6.49 -20.05
N ALA A 227 29.98 7.11 -21.03
CA ALA A 227 29.97 8.56 -21.22
C ALA A 227 28.87 8.96 -22.20
N CYS A 228 27.93 9.80 -21.76
CA CYS A 228 26.90 10.42 -22.61
C CYS A 228 27.00 11.96 -22.54
N PRO A 229 26.44 12.71 -23.50
CA PRO A 229 26.44 14.18 -23.46
C PRO A 229 25.75 14.82 -22.25
N LYS A 230 24.68 14.22 -21.72
CA LYS A 230 23.87 14.73 -20.60
C LYS A 230 24.04 13.90 -19.31
N MET A 231 25.26 13.81 -18.78
CA MET A 231 25.54 13.10 -17.52
C MET A 231 24.95 13.79 -16.28
N ASP A 232 24.75 15.11 -16.33
CA ASP A 232 24.23 15.87 -15.20
C ASP A 232 22.80 15.44 -14.84
N ARG A 233 21.97 15.15 -15.85
CA ARG A 233 20.59 14.67 -15.65
C ARG A 233 20.53 13.29 -15.01
N GLU A 234 21.40 12.37 -15.42
CA GLU A 234 21.55 11.08 -14.72
C GLU A 234 21.94 11.31 -13.25
N SER A 235 22.91 12.20 -13.01
CA SER A 235 23.41 12.47 -11.66
C SER A 235 22.35 13.09 -10.75
N GLU A 236 21.52 13.99 -11.28
CA GLU A 236 20.36 14.55 -10.58
C GLU A 236 19.34 13.47 -10.23
N PHE A 237 18.99 12.61 -11.20
CA PHE A 237 18.07 11.50 -10.99
C PHE A 237 18.55 10.55 -9.89
N LEU A 238 19.81 10.10 -9.95
CA LEU A 238 20.37 9.16 -8.96
C LEU A 238 20.40 9.78 -7.55
N LYS A 239 20.70 11.07 -7.44
CA LYS A 239 20.65 11.80 -6.16
C LYS A 239 19.23 11.89 -5.61
N ALA A 240 18.26 12.21 -6.46
CA ALA A 240 16.86 12.26 -6.07
C ALA A 240 16.38 10.89 -5.57
N LEU A 241 16.69 9.82 -6.32
CA LEU A 241 16.36 8.45 -5.96
C LEU A 241 16.96 8.05 -4.62
N GLN A 242 18.24 8.36 -4.39
CA GLN A 242 18.93 8.06 -3.13
C GLN A 242 18.40 8.89 -1.94
N SER A 243 17.91 10.10 -2.19
CA SER A 243 17.36 10.98 -1.13
C SER A 243 15.91 10.67 -0.76
N SER A 244 15.25 9.82 -1.53
CA SER A 244 13.86 9.41 -1.28
C SER A 244 13.77 8.60 0.01
N THR A 245 12.83 8.96 0.89
CA THR A 245 12.62 8.27 2.18
C THR A 245 11.21 7.73 2.34
N ASN A 246 10.25 8.28 1.61
CA ASN A 246 8.84 7.96 1.71
C ASN A 246 8.29 7.67 0.32
N TYR A 247 7.21 6.90 0.28
CA TYR A 247 6.58 6.52 -0.96
C TYR A 247 5.06 6.47 -0.83
N LYS A 248 4.39 6.58 -1.97
CA LYS A 248 2.95 6.32 -2.11
C LYS A 248 2.71 5.62 -3.44
N VAL A 249 1.86 4.60 -3.42
CA VAL A 249 1.38 3.94 -4.64
C VAL A 249 -0.11 4.17 -4.79
N GLU A 250 -0.52 4.87 -5.83
CA GLU A 250 -1.92 5.09 -6.18
C GLU A 250 -2.06 5.34 -7.68
N ASN A 251 -3.22 5.01 -8.27
CA ASN A 251 -3.53 5.35 -9.66
C ASN A 251 -2.44 4.93 -10.68
N ASN A 252 -1.83 3.76 -10.50
CA ASN A 252 -0.70 3.27 -11.31
C ASN A 252 0.50 4.23 -11.34
N ARG A 253 0.71 4.94 -10.23
CA ARG A 253 1.85 5.81 -10.00
C ARG A 253 2.56 5.47 -8.70
N LEU A 254 3.88 5.54 -8.75
CA LEU A 254 4.76 5.51 -7.59
C LEU A 254 5.27 6.94 -7.38
N TYR A 255 4.88 7.52 -6.26
CA TYR A 255 5.35 8.82 -5.81
C TYR A 255 6.44 8.58 -4.79
N LEU A 256 7.61 9.19 -5.01
CA LEU A 256 8.69 9.22 -4.04
C LEU A 256 8.85 10.65 -3.52
N SER A 257 9.05 10.75 -2.22
CA SER A 257 9.24 12.00 -1.51
C SER A 257 10.40 11.93 -0.53
N ASN A 258 10.86 13.10 -0.14
CA ASN A 258 11.72 13.27 1.03
C ASN A 258 11.10 14.32 1.96
N GLY A 259 11.64 14.53 3.15
CA GLY A 259 11.09 15.49 4.12
C GLY A 259 11.03 16.95 3.64
N SER A 260 11.61 17.28 2.48
CA SER A 260 11.64 18.62 1.88
C SER A 260 10.77 18.73 0.61
N GLU A 261 10.61 17.66 -0.16
CA GLU A 261 9.96 17.64 -1.46
C GLU A 261 8.93 16.50 -1.55
N GLU A 262 7.65 16.85 -1.70
CA GLU A 262 6.53 15.90 -1.77
C GLU A 262 6.48 15.12 -3.09
N ASN A 263 6.87 15.74 -4.21
CA ASN A 263 6.88 15.14 -5.55
C ASN A 263 8.31 15.15 -6.12
N LEU A 264 9.21 14.49 -5.40
CA LEU A 264 10.63 14.41 -5.77
C LEU A 264 10.80 13.59 -7.05
N LEU A 265 10.17 12.42 -7.12
CA LEU A 265 10.10 11.58 -8.33
C LEU A 265 8.71 10.97 -8.45
N ILE A 266 8.16 10.95 -9.67
CA ILE A 266 6.90 10.26 -9.98
C ILE A 266 7.16 9.29 -11.12
N PHE A 267 6.78 8.03 -10.92
CA PHE A 267 6.90 6.98 -11.92
C PHE A 267 5.54 6.42 -12.32
N LYS A 268 5.41 6.03 -13.58
CA LYS A 268 4.28 5.33 -14.16
C LYS A 268 4.53 3.83 -14.24
N LYS A 269 3.58 3.04 -13.74
CA LYS A 269 3.52 1.59 -13.93
C LYS A 269 3.28 1.26 -15.41
N ILE A 270 3.96 0.27 -15.95
CA ILE A 270 3.82 -0.12 -17.37
C ILE A 270 3.16 -1.49 -17.55
N ASP A 271 3.20 -2.36 -16.54
CA ASP A 271 2.52 -3.67 -16.54
C ASP A 271 1.19 -3.63 -15.77
#